data_AF-A0A7W2LK04-F1
#
_entry.id   AF-A0A7W2LK04-F1
#
_cell.length_a   1.000
_cell.length_b   1.000
_cell.length_c   1.000
_cell.angle_alpha   90.00
_cell.angle_beta   90.00
_cell.angle_gamma   90.00
#
_symmetry.space_group_name_H-M   'P 1'
#
loop_
_entity.id
_entity.type
_entity.pdbx_description
1 polymer ?
#
loop_
_entity_poly.entity_id
_entity_poly.type
_entity_poly.pdbx_seq_one_letter_code
_entity_poly.pdbx_strand_id
1 'polypeptide(L)'
;MKKSEKPNICSKCHRIHSPATSSIAVGRFRPDGPTGYVAREVAGAPLRDTREQATADFCHHWQPIASAPLDGTEVLLASIGQTFDGVPIPDRVTMGHYTVGDELLKHVGDCGGVCRCPEYEDIEPFWMSWDGGFTDENPPTHWMPLPAPPTE
;
A
#
# COMPACT_ATOMS: atom_id res chain seq x y z
N MET A 1 -21.12 -4.88 -30.64
CA MET A 1 -20.47 -5.42 -29.42
C MET A 1 -19.32 -4.49 -29.07
N LYS A 2 -19.37 -3.81 -27.91
CA LYS A 2 -18.31 -2.90 -27.47
C LYS A 2 -17.05 -3.74 -27.16
N LYS A 3 -15.92 -3.41 -27.78
CA LYS A 3 -14.63 -4.05 -27.44
C LYS A 3 -14.38 -3.81 -25.95
N SER A 4 -14.13 -4.88 -25.22
CA SER A 4 -13.57 -4.81 -23.87
C SER A 4 -12.18 -4.17 -24.01
N GLU A 5 -12.08 -2.86 -23.74
CA GLU A 5 -10.79 -2.20 -23.62
C GLU A 5 -10.13 -2.77 -22.36
N LYS A 6 -8.99 -3.44 -22.54
CA LYS A 6 -8.14 -3.85 -21.42
C LYS A 6 -7.84 -2.60 -20.58
N PRO A 7 -7.96 -2.67 -19.25
CA PRO A 7 -7.63 -1.52 -18.41
C PRO A 7 -6.17 -1.13 -18.66
N ASN A 8 -5.91 0.16 -18.90
CA ASN A 8 -4.56 0.69 -19.05
C ASN A 8 -3.86 0.65 -17.70
N ILE A 9 -3.08 -0.42 -17.49
CA ILE A 9 -2.23 -0.60 -16.32
C ILE A 9 -0.95 0.21 -16.55
N CYS A 10 -0.61 1.09 -15.61
CA CYS A 10 0.61 1.87 -15.65
C CYS A 10 1.85 0.96 -15.57
N SER A 11 2.81 1.11 -16.49
CA SER A 11 4.04 0.32 -16.49
C SER A 11 5.01 0.64 -15.34
N LYS A 12 4.77 1.71 -14.56
CA LYS A 12 5.65 2.13 -13.46
C LYS A 12 5.20 1.60 -12.10
N CYS A 13 3.91 1.71 -11.80
CA CYS A 13 3.34 1.30 -10.50
C CYS A 13 2.30 0.17 -10.63
N HIS A 14 2.09 -0.35 -11.84
CA HIS A 14 1.15 -1.44 -12.15
C HIS A 14 -0.30 -1.22 -11.69
N ARG A 15 -0.72 0.04 -11.51
CA ARG A 15 -2.09 0.43 -11.19
C ARG A 15 -2.88 0.85 -12.43
N ILE A 16 -4.20 0.70 -12.37
CA ILE A 16 -5.11 1.29 -13.35
C ILE A 16 -5.33 2.74 -12.98
N HIS A 17 -4.57 3.64 -13.61
CA HIS A 17 -4.80 5.06 -13.47
C HIS A 17 -4.45 5.79 -14.76
N SER A 18 -4.98 7.00 -14.88
CA SER A 18 -4.72 7.89 -15.99
C SER A 18 -4.43 9.29 -15.46
N PRO A 19 -3.82 10.17 -16.27
CA PRO A 19 -3.70 11.57 -15.93
C PRO A 19 -5.03 12.24 -15.53
N ALA A 20 -6.15 11.77 -16.05
CA ALA A 20 -7.47 12.29 -15.69
C ALA A 20 -7.98 11.82 -14.31
N THR A 21 -7.63 10.60 -13.89
CA THR A 21 -8.16 9.99 -12.64
C THR A 21 -7.22 10.14 -11.45
N SER A 22 -5.91 10.30 -11.69
CA SER A 22 -4.87 10.37 -10.65
C SER A 22 -4.30 11.77 -10.40
N SER A 23 -4.84 12.79 -11.09
CA SER A 23 -4.51 14.20 -10.80
C SER A 23 -5.75 15.08 -10.69
N ILE A 24 -5.64 16.11 -9.85
CA ILE A 24 -6.66 17.13 -9.62
C ILE A 24 -6.15 18.46 -10.17
N ALA A 25 -6.97 19.15 -10.96
CA ALA A 25 -6.68 20.51 -11.40
C ALA A 25 -6.88 21.49 -10.23
N VAL A 26 -5.93 22.38 -10.01
CA VAL A 26 -5.95 23.35 -8.91
C VAL A 26 -6.09 24.77 -9.45
N GLY A 27 -6.87 25.59 -8.75
CA GLY A 27 -7.06 27.00 -9.06
C GLY A 27 -8.32 27.31 -9.88
N ARG A 28 -8.50 28.59 -10.19
CA ARG A 28 -9.66 29.09 -10.94
C ARG A 28 -9.42 28.83 -12.42
N PHE A 29 -10.31 28.11 -13.09
CA PHE A 29 -10.26 27.88 -14.54
C PHE A 29 -10.33 29.23 -15.27
N ARG A 30 -9.17 29.76 -15.65
CA ARG A 30 -9.02 30.92 -16.53
C ARG A 30 -9.14 30.44 -17.99
N PRO A 31 -9.31 31.35 -18.96
CA PRO A 31 -9.28 30.98 -20.38
C PRO A 31 -8.05 30.15 -20.80
N ASP A 32 -6.95 30.28 -20.05
CA ASP A 32 -5.66 29.62 -20.30
C ASP A 32 -5.51 28.26 -19.58
N GLY A 33 -6.53 27.85 -18.80
CA GLY A 33 -6.53 26.60 -18.04
C GLY A 33 -6.42 26.79 -16.51
N PRO A 34 -6.19 25.68 -15.76
CA PRO A 34 -5.99 25.72 -14.32
C PRO A 34 -4.61 26.28 -13.96
N THR A 35 -4.43 26.65 -12.69
CA THR A 35 -3.13 27.11 -12.16
C THR A 35 -2.09 25.99 -12.16
N GLY A 36 -2.53 24.74 -12.07
CA GLY A 36 -1.67 23.55 -12.17
C GLY A 36 -2.44 22.30 -11.78
N TYR A 37 -1.70 21.24 -11.48
CA TYR A 37 -2.24 19.94 -11.11
C TYR A 37 -1.51 19.36 -9.89
N VAL A 38 -2.24 18.67 -9.02
CA VAL A 38 -1.67 17.91 -7.90
C VAL A 38 -2.07 16.44 -8.02
N ALA A 39 -1.26 15.53 -7.47
CA ALA A 39 -1.65 14.13 -7.36
C ALA A 39 -2.92 14.01 -6.50
N ARG A 40 -3.91 13.27 -7.00
CA ARG A 40 -5.15 13.00 -6.25
C ARG A 40 -4.81 12.15 -5.03
N GLU A 41 -5.38 12.47 -3.86
CA GLU A 41 -5.27 11.67 -2.63
C GLU A 41 -3.82 11.48 -2.12
N VAL A 42 -2.89 12.31 -2.58
CA VAL A 42 -1.51 12.34 -2.09
C VAL A 42 -1.34 13.61 -1.26
N ALA A 43 -1.30 13.45 0.06
CA ALA A 43 -1.11 14.55 0.98
C ALA A 43 0.23 15.25 0.71
N GLY A 44 0.21 16.59 0.59
CA GLY A 44 1.41 17.38 0.34
C GLY A 44 2.02 17.24 -1.06
N ALA A 45 1.29 16.66 -2.03
CA ALA A 45 1.76 16.59 -3.41
C ALA A 45 2.13 17.99 -3.96
N PRO A 46 3.30 18.14 -4.61
CA PRO A 46 3.68 19.42 -5.19
C PRO A 46 2.73 19.81 -6.33
N LEU A 47 2.50 21.12 -6.50
CA LEU A 47 1.80 21.64 -7.66
C LEU A 47 2.68 21.46 -8.90
N ARG A 48 2.14 20.84 -9.93
CA ARG A 48 2.81 20.55 -11.20
C ARG A 48 2.14 21.30 -12.36
N ASP A 49 2.90 21.50 -13.43
CA ASP A 49 2.41 22.20 -14.61
C ASP A 49 1.51 21.29 -15.46
N THR A 50 1.73 19.97 -15.42
CA THR A 50 0.98 19.00 -16.21
C THR A 50 0.35 17.88 -15.38
N ARG A 51 -0.71 17.27 -15.91
CA ARG A 51 -1.37 16.10 -15.29
C ARG A 51 -0.42 14.92 -15.21
N GLU A 52 0.46 14.74 -16.19
CA GLU A 52 1.42 13.64 -16.26
C GLU A 52 2.46 13.73 -15.14
N GLN A 53 2.94 14.93 -14.84
CA GLN A 53 3.85 15.17 -13.72
C GLN A 53 3.16 14.93 -12.38
N ALA A 54 1.94 15.46 -12.20
CA ALA A 54 1.15 15.20 -10.98
C ALA A 54 0.83 13.70 -10.83
N THR A 55 0.58 13.00 -11.94
CA THR A 55 0.35 11.55 -11.93
C THR A 55 1.61 10.77 -11.57
N ALA A 56 2.79 11.26 -11.91
CA ALA A 56 4.03 10.65 -11.45
C ALA A 56 4.13 10.72 -9.93
N ASP A 57 3.77 11.84 -9.29
CA ASP A 57 3.79 11.95 -7.83
C ASP A 57 2.82 10.95 -7.15
N PHE A 58 1.70 10.63 -7.82
CA PHE A 58 0.80 9.53 -7.41
C PHE A 58 1.49 8.16 -7.48
N CYS A 59 2.24 7.89 -8.55
CA CYS A 59 3.03 6.65 -8.68
C CYS A 59 4.17 6.56 -7.66
N HIS A 60 4.78 7.68 -7.29
CA HIS A 60 5.92 7.73 -6.37
C HIS A 60 5.53 7.56 -4.90
N HIS A 61 4.27 7.78 -4.54
CA HIS A 61 3.84 7.62 -3.16
C HIS A 61 3.84 6.16 -2.71
N TRP A 62 3.36 5.25 -3.57
CA TRP A 62 3.38 3.81 -3.31
C TRP A 62 4.69 3.18 -3.75
N GLN A 63 5.42 2.63 -2.80
CA GLN A 63 6.73 2.04 -3.02
C GLN A 63 6.63 0.50 -3.08
N PRO A 64 7.54 -0.20 -3.77
CA PRO A 64 7.61 -1.66 -3.72
C PRO A 64 7.75 -2.16 -2.29
N ILE A 65 7.06 -3.24 -1.91
CA ILE A 65 7.12 -3.78 -0.54
C ILE A 65 8.55 -4.10 -0.09
N ALA A 66 9.44 -4.48 -1.03
CA ALA A 66 10.84 -4.77 -0.74
C ALA A 66 11.64 -3.56 -0.21
N SER A 67 11.14 -2.33 -0.35
CA SER A 67 11.77 -1.12 0.21
C SER A 67 11.12 -0.65 1.52
N ALA A 68 10.15 -1.40 2.04
CA ALA A 68 9.44 -1.04 3.26
C ALA A 68 10.33 -1.16 4.50
N PRO A 69 10.06 -0.37 5.55
CA PRO A 69 10.74 -0.54 6.83
C PRO A 69 10.40 -1.91 7.43
N LEU A 70 11.43 -2.64 7.87
CA LEU A 70 11.31 -3.98 8.48
C LEU A 70 11.51 -3.94 10.00
N ASP A 71 11.34 -2.76 10.61
CA ASP A 71 11.64 -2.47 12.01
C ASP A 71 10.39 -2.37 12.89
N GLY A 72 9.24 -2.84 12.40
CA GLY A 72 7.95 -2.72 13.07
C GLY A 72 7.24 -1.38 12.85
N THR A 73 7.78 -0.47 12.04
CA THR A 73 7.08 0.78 11.68
C THR A 73 5.74 0.48 10.99
N GLU A 74 4.67 1.10 11.50
CA GLU A 74 3.36 1.03 10.87
C GLU A 74 3.32 1.78 9.53
N VAL A 75 2.75 1.10 8.53
CA VAL A 75 2.64 1.58 7.16
C VAL A 75 1.28 1.24 6.58
N LEU A 76 0.90 1.92 5.51
CA LEU A 76 -0.17 1.43 4.64
C LEU A 76 0.42 0.36 3.74
N LEU A 77 -0.16 -0.84 3.76
CA LEU A 77 0.15 -1.97 2.92
C LEU A 77 -0.88 -2.09 1.79
N ALA A 78 -0.44 -2.53 0.61
CA ALA A 78 -1.34 -2.78 -0.50
C ALA A 78 -1.00 -4.07 -1.26
N SER A 79 -2.03 -4.83 -1.66
CA SER A 79 -1.96 -5.88 -2.68
C SER A 79 -2.67 -5.35 -3.93
N ILE A 80 -1.97 -5.34 -5.05
CA ILE A 80 -2.44 -4.69 -6.29
C ILE A 80 -2.11 -5.58 -7.48
N GLY A 81 -3.10 -5.79 -8.35
CA GLY A 81 -2.92 -6.49 -9.62
C GLY A 81 -2.53 -7.95 -9.48
N GLN A 82 -2.84 -8.58 -8.35
CA GLN A 82 -2.52 -9.98 -8.10
C GLN A 82 -3.55 -10.93 -8.71
N THR A 83 -3.10 -12.14 -9.02
CA THR A 83 -3.93 -13.22 -9.53
C THR A 83 -3.56 -14.48 -8.76
N PHE A 84 -4.56 -15.19 -8.24
CA PHE A 84 -4.38 -16.48 -7.58
C PHE A 84 -5.18 -17.54 -8.32
N ASP A 85 -4.50 -18.61 -8.72
CA ASP A 85 -5.08 -19.70 -9.53
C ASP A 85 -5.80 -19.21 -10.81
N GLY A 86 -5.19 -18.24 -11.50
CA GLY A 86 -5.78 -17.62 -12.70
C GLY A 86 -6.96 -16.67 -12.45
N VAL A 87 -7.39 -16.49 -11.20
CA VAL A 87 -8.45 -15.58 -10.79
C VAL A 87 -7.85 -14.27 -10.26
N PRO A 88 -8.21 -13.10 -10.82
CA PRO A 88 -7.77 -11.82 -10.29
C PRO A 88 -8.24 -11.62 -8.84
N ILE A 89 -7.31 -11.27 -7.96
CA ILE A 89 -7.63 -10.87 -6.58
C ILE A 89 -7.95 -9.37 -6.59
N PRO A 90 -9.05 -8.92 -5.96
CA PRO A 90 -9.34 -7.51 -5.84
C PRO A 90 -8.19 -6.75 -5.16
N ASP A 91 -7.87 -5.57 -5.69
CA ASP A 91 -6.91 -4.67 -5.05
C ASP A 91 -7.35 -4.35 -3.62
N ARG A 92 -6.37 -4.30 -2.72
CA ARG A 92 -6.59 -4.15 -1.29
C ARG A 92 -5.59 -3.18 -0.69
N VAL A 93 -6.06 -2.33 0.20
CA VAL A 93 -5.24 -1.43 1.01
C VAL A 93 -5.65 -1.56 2.46
N THR A 94 -4.67 -1.68 3.34
CA THR A 94 -4.89 -1.79 4.79
C THR A 94 -3.66 -1.28 5.54
N MET A 95 -3.76 -1.14 6.85
CA MET A 95 -2.63 -0.79 7.71
C MET A 95 -1.96 -2.06 8.23
N GLY A 96 -0.67 -2.00 8.48
CA GLY A 96 0.09 -3.10 9.08
C GLY A 96 1.55 -2.77 9.27
N HIS A 97 2.34 -3.78 9.63
CA HIS A 97 3.76 -3.67 9.91
C HIS A 97 4.48 -5.00 9.68
N TYR A 98 5.81 -4.95 9.65
CA TYR A 98 6.63 -6.16 9.64
C TYR A 98 6.83 -6.64 11.07
N THR A 99 6.55 -7.91 11.35
CA THR A 99 6.60 -8.43 12.72
C THR A 99 8.01 -8.43 13.29
N VAL A 100 8.14 -8.02 14.55
CA VAL A 100 9.44 -7.90 15.24
C VAL A 100 9.33 -8.30 16.71
N GLY A 101 10.48 -8.67 17.31
CA GLY A 101 10.58 -8.92 18.76
C GLY A 101 9.62 -10.01 19.25
N ASP A 102 8.88 -9.72 20.32
CA ASP A 102 7.98 -10.68 20.98
C ASP A 102 6.80 -11.12 20.08
N GLU A 103 6.52 -10.41 18.99
CA GLU A 103 5.50 -10.82 17.99
C GLU A 103 5.92 -12.08 17.23
N LEU A 104 7.21 -12.43 17.28
CA LEU A 104 7.76 -13.64 16.70
C LEU A 104 7.71 -14.83 17.68
N LEU A 105 7.07 -14.68 18.85
CA LEU A 105 6.93 -15.76 19.83
C LEU A 105 5.54 -16.39 19.76
N LYS A 106 5.49 -17.63 19.29
CA LYS A 106 4.27 -18.44 19.30
C LYS A 106 4.23 -19.33 20.52
N HIS A 107 3.16 -19.22 21.31
CA HIS A 107 2.95 -20.08 22.47
C HIS A 107 2.71 -21.53 22.05
N VAL A 108 3.56 -22.46 22.50
CA VAL A 108 3.52 -23.89 22.14
C VAL A 108 3.06 -24.81 23.28
N GLY A 109 2.93 -24.27 24.49
CA GLY A 109 2.49 -25.05 25.65
C GLY A 109 3.16 -24.59 26.93
N ASP A 110 3.34 -25.52 27.87
CA ASP A 110 4.09 -25.28 29.10
C ASP A 110 5.17 -26.34 29.31
N CYS A 111 6.13 -26.03 30.18
CA CYS A 111 7.31 -26.84 30.45
C CYS A 111 7.05 -28.22 31.05
N GLY A 112 5.79 -28.64 31.20
CA GLY A 112 5.38 -29.94 31.75
C GLY A 112 5.66 -30.13 33.25
N GLY A 113 6.25 -29.12 33.92
CA GLY A 113 6.51 -29.11 35.35
C GLY A 113 5.33 -28.59 36.17
N VAL A 114 5.37 -28.78 37.49
CA VAL A 114 4.35 -28.23 38.42
C VAL A 114 4.26 -26.70 38.31
N CYS A 115 5.35 -26.03 37.94
CA CYS A 115 5.40 -24.59 37.73
C CYS A 115 4.67 -24.10 36.47
N ARG A 116 4.33 -24.98 35.51
CA ARG A 116 3.54 -24.68 34.30
C ARG A 116 4.02 -23.42 33.55
N CYS A 117 5.33 -23.22 33.49
CA CYS A 117 5.91 -22.06 32.82
C CYS A 117 5.63 -22.13 31.31
N PRO A 118 5.16 -21.05 30.67
CA PRO A 118 4.84 -21.06 29.25
C PRO A 118 6.09 -21.27 28.40
N GLU A 119 5.94 -22.03 27.33
CA GLU A 119 6.96 -22.26 26.31
C GLU A 119 6.55 -21.58 25.00
N TYR A 120 7.55 -21.03 24.32
CA TYR A 120 7.40 -20.31 23.06
C TYR A 120 8.37 -20.86 22.01
N GLU A 121 7.92 -20.87 20.77
CA GLU A 121 8.78 -21.08 19.59
C GLU A 121 8.91 -19.77 18.82
N ASP A 122 10.10 -19.52 18.28
CA ASP A 122 10.31 -18.43 17.33
C ASP A 122 9.65 -18.76 16.00
N ILE A 123 8.92 -17.81 15.42
CA ILE A 123 8.36 -17.89 14.07
C ILE A 123 9.06 -16.92 13.12
N GLU A 124 9.03 -17.22 11.83
CA GLU A 124 9.62 -16.36 10.81
C GLU A 124 8.89 -15.01 10.74
N PRO A 125 9.60 -13.89 10.53
CA PRO A 125 8.97 -12.58 10.35
C PRO A 125 8.12 -12.50 9.08
N PHE A 126 6.98 -11.82 9.17
CA PHE A 126 6.04 -11.66 8.08
C PHE A 126 5.34 -10.29 8.13
N TRP A 127 4.66 -9.92 7.05
CA TRP A 127 3.81 -8.73 7.03
C TRP A 127 2.50 -9.02 7.74
N MET A 128 2.32 -8.43 8.92
CA MET A 128 1.05 -8.46 9.62
C MET A 128 0.14 -7.34 9.11
N SER A 129 -1.13 -7.64 8.87
CA SER A 129 -2.15 -6.62 8.64
C SER A 129 -3.22 -6.65 9.72
N TRP A 130 -3.74 -5.48 10.07
CA TRP A 130 -4.72 -5.32 11.15
C TRP A 130 -6.08 -5.98 10.86
N ASP A 131 -6.34 -6.27 9.60
CA ASP A 131 -7.54 -6.96 9.12
C ASP A 131 -7.28 -8.42 8.71
N GLY A 132 -6.06 -8.94 8.96
CA GLY A 132 -5.69 -10.34 8.82
C GLY A 132 -5.74 -10.93 7.40
N GLY A 133 -5.60 -10.13 6.35
CA GLY A 133 -5.87 -10.60 4.98
C GLY A 133 -4.70 -10.59 3.99
N PHE A 134 -3.46 -10.40 4.44
CA PHE A 134 -2.32 -10.82 3.63
C PHE A 134 -1.87 -12.22 4.05
N THR A 135 -1.54 -13.04 3.07
CA THR A 135 -1.04 -14.42 3.24
C THR A 135 0.16 -14.62 2.32
N ASP A 136 0.84 -15.75 2.42
CA ASP A 136 1.95 -16.07 1.51
C ASP A 136 1.49 -16.18 0.04
N GLU A 137 0.24 -16.58 -0.19
CA GLU A 137 -0.38 -16.64 -1.52
C GLU A 137 -0.85 -15.29 -2.05
N ASN A 138 -1.10 -14.32 -1.16
CA ASN A 138 -1.50 -12.96 -1.50
C ASN A 138 -0.77 -11.97 -0.56
N PRO A 139 0.55 -11.81 -0.72
CA PRO A 139 1.33 -10.93 0.14
C PRO A 139 1.08 -9.46 -0.22
N PRO A 140 1.42 -8.49 0.64
CA PRO A 140 1.45 -7.10 0.20
C PRO A 140 2.52 -6.93 -0.89
N THR A 141 2.21 -6.13 -1.91
CA THR A 141 3.14 -5.81 -3.02
C THR A 141 3.70 -4.40 -2.93
N HIS A 142 3.04 -3.51 -2.21
CA HIS A 142 3.43 -2.11 -2.07
C HIS A 142 3.19 -1.57 -0.66
N TRP A 143 3.85 -0.46 -0.33
CA TRP A 143 3.65 0.27 0.92
C TRP A 143 3.65 1.79 0.77
N MET A 144 3.16 2.50 1.79
CA MET A 144 3.34 3.95 2.02
C MET A 144 3.53 4.24 3.50
N PRO A 145 4.21 5.34 3.88
CA PRO A 145 4.10 5.85 5.23
C PRO A 145 2.64 6.20 5.56
N LEU A 146 2.29 6.14 6.84
CA LEU A 146 1.02 6.68 7.30
C LEU A 146 0.95 8.19 6.97
N PRO A 147 -0.22 8.70 6.56
CA PRO A 147 -0.38 10.13 6.33
C PRO A 147 -0.14 10.90 7.63
N ALA A 148 0.47 12.08 7.51
CA ALA A 148 0.57 12.98 8.64
C ALA A 148 -0.83 13.31 9.19
N PRO A 149 -0.99 13.46 10.51
CA PRO A 149 -2.25 13.92 11.09
C PRO A 149 -2.70 15.24 10.44
N PRO A 150 -4.02 15.47 10.32
CA PRO A 150 -4.54 16.76 9.87
C PRO A 150 -3.97 17.89 10.74
N THR A 151 -3.62 19.01 10.10
CA THR A 151 -3.29 20.26 10.80
C THR A 151 -4.57 21.05 11.02
N GLU A 152 -4.71 21.68 12.19
CA GLU A 152 -5.84 22.58 12.52
C GLU A 152 -5.82 23.87 11.71
#